data_AF-A0A7C2J3C3-F1
#
_entry.id   AF-A0A7C2J3C3-F1
#
_cell.length_a   1.000
_cell.length_b   1.000
_cell.length_c   1.000
_cell.angle_alpha   90.00
_cell.angle_beta   90.00
_cell.angle_gamma   90.00
#
_symmetry.space_group_name_H-M   'P 1'
#
loop_
_entity.id
_entity.type
_entity.pdbx_description
1 polymer ?
#
loop_
_entity_poly.entity_id
_entity_poly.type
_entity_poly.pdbx_seq_one_letter_code
_entity_poly.pdbx_strand_id
1 'polypeptide(L)'
;MIKELGINTLGISLDGATKESQDGFRGVEGTFKNSTNVLNYTRDLDIPVQVNTTCTAETIKEIRGIYNLLTKKFSPPVKRWSIFLLVPTARGKDLRMPTSCPFDKKIFNNYLLFQDVLKNNSTDNEKKDIKGNKNPQG
;
A
#
# COMPACT_ATOMS: atom_id res chain seq x y z
N MET A 1 3.75 7.32 22.00
CA MET A 1 4.81 6.31 21.80
C MET A 1 5.43 6.25 20.38
N ILE A 2 4.71 6.17 19.23
CA ILE A 2 5.36 6.27 17.89
C ILE A 2 5.37 7.70 17.32
N LYS A 3 4.24 8.43 17.41
CA LYS A 3 4.17 9.84 16.99
C LYS A 3 5.11 10.75 17.79
N GLU A 4 5.27 10.48 19.08
CA GLU A 4 6.19 11.19 19.97
C GLU A 4 7.68 11.00 19.62
N LEU A 5 8.04 9.97 18.84
CA LEU A 5 9.40 9.72 18.39
C LEU A 5 9.74 10.45 17.08
N GLY A 6 8.84 11.30 16.56
CA GLY A 6 9.05 12.01 15.29
C GLY A 6 8.95 11.11 14.05
N ILE A 7 8.33 9.93 14.16
CA ILE A 7 8.12 9.02 13.03
C ILE A 7 6.92 9.53 12.22
N ASN A 8 7.20 9.98 11.00
CA ASN A 8 6.21 10.63 10.13
C ASN A 8 5.42 9.65 9.25
N THR A 9 5.93 8.43 9.03
CA THR A 9 5.29 7.42 8.18
C THR A 9 5.82 6.03 8.52
N LEU A 10 4.95 5.02 8.42
CA LEU A 10 5.33 3.62 8.51
C LEU A 10 5.41 2.98 7.12
N GLY A 11 6.46 2.20 6.88
CA GLY A 11 6.62 1.37 5.69
C GLY A 11 6.14 -0.05 5.95
N ILE A 12 5.23 -0.56 5.13
CA ILE A 12 4.68 -1.92 5.25
C ILE A 12 4.86 -2.66 3.94
N SER A 13 5.34 -3.90 4.01
CA SER A 13 5.45 -4.76 2.84
C SER A 13 4.17 -5.59 2.62
N LEU A 14 3.68 -5.59 1.37
CA LEU A 14 2.56 -6.41 0.92
C LEU A 14 2.78 -6.78 -0.57
N ASP A 15 3.03 -8.05 -0.85
CA ASP A 15 3.34 -8.63 -2.16
C ASP A 15 2.30 -9.66 -2.62
N GLY A 16 1.35 -10.02 -1.74
CA GLY A 16 0.20 -10.87 -2.02
C GLY A 16 -1.10 -10.28 -1.49
N ALA A 17 -2.21 -10.56 -2.18
CA ALA A 17 -3.54 -10.11 -1.78
C ALA A 17 -4.22 -11.04 -0.75
N THR A 18 -3.62 -12.20 -0.43
CA THR A 18 -4.15 -13.13 0.58
C THR A 18 -3.04 -13.61 1.51
N LYS A 19 -3.43 -14.33 2.58
CA LYS A 19 -2.47 -14.98 3.48
C LYS A 19 -1.56 -15.92 2.70
N GLU A 20 -2.15 -16.74 1.83
CA GLU A 20 -1.44 -17.77 1.07
C GLU A 20 -0.43 -17.15 0.12
N SER A 21 -0.82 -16.11 -0.64
CA SER A 21 0.10 -15.48 -1.59
C SER A 21 1.20 -14.67 -0.91
N GLN A 22 0.88 -13.95 0.17
CA GLN A 22 1.86 -13.16 0.92
C GLN A 22 2.84 -14.02 1.70
N ASP A 23 2.33 -14.92 2.56
CA ASP A 23 3.16 -15.79 3.40
C ASP A 23 3.98 -16.73 2.52
N GLY A 24 3.37 -17.26 1.46
CA GLY A 24 4.04 -18.11 0.47
C GLY A 24 5.18 -17.40 -0.25
N PHE A 25 4.96 -16.17 -0.74
CA PHE A 25 6.02 -15.39 -1.38
C PHE A 25 7.14 -15.00 -0.40
N ARG A 26 6.79 -14.63 0.84
CA ARG A 26 7.75 -14.22 1.87
C ARG A 26 8.46 -15.39 2.54
N GLY A 27 7.95 -16.61 2.39
CA GLY A 27 8.45 -17.81 3.06
C GLY A 27 8.30 -17.77 4.59
N VAL A 28 7.41 -16.91 5.11
CA VAL A 28 7.23 -16.70 6.55
C VAL A 28 5.75 -16.67 6.86
N GLU A 29 5.30 -17.63 7.66
CA GLU A 29 3.92 -17.71 8.09
C GLU A 29 3.53 -16.52 8.98
N GLY A 30 2.34 -15.95 8.73
CA GLY A 30 1.76 -14.87 9.53
C GLY A 30 2.12 -13.47 9.05
N THR A 31 2.97 -13.32 8.02
CA THR A 31 3.35 -12.00 7.50
C THR A 31 2.16 -11.20 6.99
N PHE A 32 1.19 -11.83 6.33
CA PHE A 32 -0.04 -11.15 5.89
C PHE A 32 -0.84 -10.61 7.07
N LYS A 33 -1.04 -11.43 8.10
CA LYS A 33 -1.76 -11.05 9.31
C LYS A 33 -1.05 -9.88 9.99
N ASN A 34 0.26 -9.94 10.12
CA ASN A 34 1.04 -8.88 10.75
C ASN A 34 0.95 -7.56 9.94
N SER A 35 1.19 -7.59 8.62
CA SER A 35 1.08 -6.41 7.76
C SER A 35 -0.32 -5.78 7.83
N THR A 36 -1.38 -6.59 7.76
CA THR A 36 -2.76 -6.08 7.80
C THR A 36 -3.18 -5.59 9.19
N ASN A 37 -2.68 -6.20 10.27
CA ASN A 37 -2.88 -5.69 11.63
C ASN A 37 -2.24 -4.32 11.82
N VAL A 38 -1.00 -4.13 11.37
CA VAL A 38 -0.34 -2.82 11.43
C VAL A 38 -1.14 -1.78 10.64
N LEU A 39 -1.59 -2.12 9.42
CA LEU A 39 -2.46 -1.23 8.63
C LEU A 39 -3.73 -0.82 9.38
N ASN A 40 -4.36 -1.75 10.11
CA ASN A 40 -5.52 -1.44 10.93
C ASN A 40 -5.16 -0.51 12.11
N TYR A 41 -4.09 -0.80 12.85
CA TYR A 41 -3.68 0.05 13.97
C TYR A 41 -3.31 1.47 13.54
N THR A 42 -2.69 1.63 12.36
CA THR A 42 -2.36 2.97 11.84
C THR A 42 -3.57 3.83 11.53
N ARG A 43 -4.74 3.21 11.29
CA ARG A 43 -6.00 3.94 11.12
C ARG A 43 -6.39 4.63 12.43
N ASP A 44 -6.38 3.87 13.53
CA ASP A 44 -6.83 4.36 14.84
C ASP A 44 -5.88 5.43 15.40
N LEU A 45 -4.60 5.35 15.04
CA LEU A 45 -3.56 6.28 15.47
C LEU A 45 -3.34 7.45 14.51
N ASP A 46 -4.05 7.50 13.38
CA ASP A 46 -3.85 8.48 12.30
C ASP A 46 -2.36 8.62 11.90
N ILE A 47 -1.71 7.49 11.67
CA ILE A 47 -0.31 7.43 11.20
C ILE A 47 -0.32 7.13 9.70
N PRO A 48 0.27 7.99 8.85
CA PRO A 48 0.39 7.72 7.43
C PRO A 48 1.21 6.46 7.14
N VAL A 49 0.78 5.69 6.14
CA VAL A 49 1.45 4.46 5.72
C VAL A 49 1.86 4.53 4.25
N GLN A 50 3.07 4.05 4.00
CA GLN A 50 3.53 3.66 2.67
C GLN A 50 3.52 2.13 2.55
N VAL A 51 2.82 1.62 1.56
CA VAL A 51 2.85 0.19 1.22
C VAL A 51 3.86 -0.06 0.11
N ASN A 52 4.65 -1.12 0.26
CA ASN A 52 5.71 -1.53 -0.64
C ASN A 52 5.43 -2.93 -1.18
N THR A 53 5.33 -3.06 -2.50
CA THR A 53 5.06 -4.33 -3.19
C THR A 53 6.22 -4.69 -4.09
N THR A 54 6.74 -5.91 -3.96
CA THR A 54 7.75 -6.47 -4.86
C THR A 54 7.05 -7.16 -6.03
N CYS A 55 7.25 -6.65 -7.23
CA CYS A 55 6.71 -7.24 -8.46
C CYS A 55 7.73 -8.20 -9.08
N THR A 56 7.36 -9.47 -9.13
CA THR A 56 8.08 -10.58 -9.76
C THR A 56 7.16 -11.27 -10.77
N ALA A 57 7.67 -12.28 -11.50
CA ALA A 57 6.82 -13.10 -12.37
C ALA A 57 5.67 -13.79 -11.61
N GLU A 58 5.84 -14.04 -10.32
CA GLU A 58 4.86 -14.75 -9.48
C GLU A 58 3.85 -13.79 -8.84
N THR A 59 4.28 -12.60 -8.44
CA THR A 59 3.45 -11.62 -7.71
C THR A 59 2.74 -10.62 -8.62
N ILE A 60 3.10 -10.55 -9.92
CA ILE A 60 2.45 -9.62 -10.87
C ILE A 60 0.93 -9.79 -10.95
N LYS A 61 0.44 -11.02 -10.81
CA LYS A 61 -1.00 -11.33 -10.79
C LYS A 61 -1.71 -10.79 -9.54
N GLU A 62 -0.99 -10.55 -8.45
CA GLU A 62 -1.53 -10.07 -7.17
C GLU A 62 -1.79 -8.57 -7.16
N ILE A 63 -1.17 -7.80 -8.06
CA ILE A 63 -1.21 -6.32 -8.09
C ILE A 63 -2.65 -5.78 -8.08
N ARG A 64 -3.56 -6.39 -8.85
CA ARG A 64 -4.97 -5.98 -8.87
C ARG A 64 -5.68 -6.26 -7.54
N GLY A 65 -5.39 -7.40 -6.92
CA GLY A 65 -5.93 -7.77 -5.61
C GLY A 65 -5.42 -6.84 -4.51
N ILE A 66 -4.12 -6.54 -4.52
CA ILE A 66 -3.49 -5.59 -3.59
C ILE A 66 -4.10 -4.20 -3.77
N TYR A 67 -4.23 -3.70 -5.01
CA TYR A 67 -4.90 -2.42 -5.28
C TYR A 67 -6.30 -2.38 -4.63
N ASN A 68 -7.10 -3.45 -4.79
CA ASN A 68 -8.45 -3.50 -4.24
C ASN A 68 -8.44 -3.50 -2.71
N LEU A 69 -7.50 -4.20 -2.08
CA LEU A 69 -7.31 -4.17 -0.63
C LEU A 69 -6.95 -2.76 -0.15
N LEU A 70 -5.96 -2.13 -0.77
CA LEU A 70 -5.48 -0.82 -0.36
C LEU A 70 -6.58 0.24 -0.50
N THR A 71 -7.30 0.24 -1.62
CA THR A 71 -8.35 1.24 -1.89
C THR A 71 -9.63 1.01 -1.11
N LYS A 72 -10.10 -0.24 -1.01
CA LYS A 72 -11.40 -0.55 -0.40
C LYS A 72 -11.32 -0.81 1.10
N LYS A 73 -10.20 -1.35 1.60
CA LYS A 73 -10.08 -1.80 2.98
C LYS A 73 -9.12 -0.98 3.82
N PHE A 74 -8.04 -0.45 3.25
CA PHE A 74 -6.96 0.22 4.01
C PHE A 74 -6.80 1.72 3.70
N SER A 75 -7.66 2.30 2.88
CA SER A 75 -7.86 3.75 2.83
C SER A 75 -8.60 4.22 4.10
N PRO A 76 -8.31 5.40 4.70
CA PRO A 76 -7.35 6.43 4.27
C PRO A 76 -5.90 6.38 4.81
N PRO A 77 -5.46 5.49 5.75
CA PRO A 77 -4.10 5.59 6.30
C PRO A 77 -3.01 5.32 5.25
N VAL A 78 -3.28 4.52 4.22
CA VAL A 78 -2.33 4.32 3.12
C VAL A 78 -2.29 5.58 2.24
N LYS A 79 -1.17 6.33 2.33
CA LYS A 79 -0.93 7.56 1.56
C LYS A 79 -0.01 7.36 0.37
N ARG A 80 0.68 6.23 0.28
CA ARG A 80 1.56 5.89 -0.84
C ARG A 80 1.59 4.39 -1.08
N TRP A 81 1.62 3.99 -2.34
CA TRP A 81 1.89 2.62 -2.74
C TRP A 81 3.03 2.61 -3.76
N SER A 82 4.14 1.97 -3.40
CA SER A 82 5.34 1.84 -4.23
C SER A 82 5.48 0.40 -4.69
N ILE A 83 5.63 0.21 -6.00
CA ILE A 83 5.84 -1.10 -6.62
C ILE A 83 7.31 -1.16 -7.06
N PHE A 84 8.06 -2.08 -6.47
CA PHE A 84 9.46 -2.33 -6.78
C PHE A 84 9.59 -3.49 -7.75
N LEU A 85 10.28 -3.26 -8.87
CA LEU A 85 10.71 -4.36 -9.73
C LEU A 85 11.92 -5.02 -9.09
N LEU A 86 11.90 -6.36 -9.00
CA LEU A 86 13.02 -7.09 -8.43
C LEU A 86 14.28 -6.87 -9.29
N VAL A 87 15.36 -6.44 -8.64
CA VAL A 87 16.72 -6.49 -9.19
C VAL A 87 17.36 -7.76 -8.62
N PRO A 88 17.62 -8.80 -9.43
CA PRO A 88 18.03 -10.11 -8.93
C PRO A 88 19.45 -10.05 -8.34
N THR A 89 19.53 -9.78 -7.05
CA THR A 89 20.77 -9.80 -6.26
C THR A 89 20.51 -10.49 -4.92
N ALA A 90 21.57 -11.07 -4.33
CA ALA A 90 21.52 -11.77 -3.03
C ALA A 90 20.44 -12.88 -2.92
N ARG A 91 19.51 -12.81 -1.95
CA ARG A 91 18.45 -13.81 -1.72
C ARG A 91 17.37 -13.86 -2.82
N GLY A 92 17.42 -12.93 -3.79
CA GLY A 92 16.51 -12.91 -4.93
C GLY A 92 17.04 -13.61 -6.18
N LYS A 93 18.14 -14.37 -6.10
CA LYS A 93 18.76 -15.04 -7.25
C LYS A 93 17.83 -16.04 -7.95
N ASP A 94 16.97 -16.72 -7.19
CA ASP A 94 16.04 -17.71 -7.73
C ASP A 94 14.70 -17.09 -8.17
N LEU A 95 14.47 -15.81 -7.86
CA LEU A 95 13.25 -15.12 -8.26
C LEU A 95 13.34 -14.68 -9.71
N ARG A 96 12.40 -15.14 -10.52
CA ARG A 96 12.35 -14.77 -11.94
C ARG A 96 11.78 -13.36 -12.10
N MET A 97 12.52 -12.55 -12.85
CA MET A 97 11.95 -11.32 -13.42
C MET A 97 10.80 -11.70 -14.37
N PRO A 98 9.71 -10.92 -14.41
CA PRO A 98 8.68 -11.10 -15.44
C PRO A 98 9.32 -11.06 -16.83
N THR A 99 9.02 -12.07 -17.67
CA THR A 99 9.58 -12.22 -19.03
C THR A 99 9.20 -11.06 -19.96
N SER A 100 8.18 -10.27 -19.62
CA SER A 100 7.90 -8.97 -20.22
C SER A 100 8.44 -7.83 -19.34
N CYS A 101 9.50 -7.20 -19.84
CA CYS A 101 10.14 -5.96 -19.38
C CYS A 101 9.13 -4.81 -19.04
N PRO A 102 9.58 -3.71 -18.41
CA PRO A 102 9.24 -3.16 -17.09
C PRO A 102 7.84 -2.49 -16.92
N PHE A 103 6.91 -2.65 -17.87
CA PHE A 103 5.59 -2.00 -17.83
C PHE A 103 4.52 -2.91 -18.43
N ASP A 104 4.08 -3.94 -17.69
CA ASP A 104 2.74 -4.45 -17.99
C ASP A 104 1.78 -3.26 -17.79
N LYS A 105 1.07 -2.86 -18.85
CA LYS A 105 0.07 -1.77 -18.83
C LYS A 105 -0.87 -1.91 -17.63
N LYS A 106 -1.13 -3.14 -17.16
CA LYS A 106 -1.93 -3.41 -15.97
C LYS A 106 -1.29 -2.85 -14.69
N ILE A 107 0.02 -3.03 -14.48
CA ILE A 107 0.72 -2.48 -13.31
C ILE A 107 0.62 -0.96 -13.34
N PHE A 108 0.99 -0.36 -14.48
CA PHE A 108 0.99 1.09 -14.64
C PHE A 108 -0.41 1.69 -14.45
N ASN A 109 -1.44 1.06 -15.04
CA ASN A 109 -2.84 1.51 -14.87
C ASN A 109 -3.33 1.41 -13.42
N ASN A 110 -3.03 0.32 -12.70
CA ASN A 110 -3.43 0.22 -11.30
C ASN A 110 -2.66 1.22 -10.41
N TYR A 111 -1.39 1.48 -10.72
CA TYR A 111 -0.61 2.51 -10.04
C TYR A 111 -1.20 3.91 -10.28
N LEU A 112 -1.46 4.29 -11.53
CA LEU A 112 -2.09 5.58 -11.85
C LEU A 112 -3.47 5.73 -11.19
N LEU A 113 -4.30 4.69 -11.26
CA LEU A 113 -5.61 4.68 -10.63
C LEU A 113 -5.51 4.85 -9.10
N PHE A 114 -4.46 4.31 -8.47
CA PHE A 114 -4.22 4.53 -7.04
C PHE A 114 -3.83 5.97 -6.75
N GLN A 115 -3.00 6.59 -7.59
CA GLN A 115 -2.66 8.01 -7.45
C GLN A 115 -3.89 8.91 -7.59
N ASP A 116 -4.82 8.58 -8.48
CA ASP A 116 -6.08 9.31 -8.63
C ASP A 116 -6.97 9.16 -7.39
N VAL A 117 -7.03 7.96 -6.78
CA VAL A 117 -7.72 7.75 -5.50
C VAL A 117 -7.11 8.62 -4.40
N LEU A 118 -5.78 8.71 -4.33
CA LEU A 118 -5.11 9.55 -3.33
C LEU A 118 -5.43 11.04 -3.52
N LYS A 119 -5.45 11.54 -4.76
CA LYS A 119 -5.81 12.93 -5.07
C LYS A 119 -7.27 13.24 -4.69
N ASN A 120 -8.20 12.38 -5.08
CA ASN A 120 -9.63 12.59 -4.83
C ASN A 120 -9.96 12.54 -3.32
N ASN A 121 -9.36 11.59 -2.59
CA ASN A 121 -9.51 11.52 -1.13
C ASN A 121 -8.94 12.74 -0.41
N SER A 122 -7.91 13.40 -0.97
CA SER A 122 -7.34 14.62 -0.39
C SER A 122 -8.29 15.81 -0.58
N THR A 123 -8.90 15.95 -1.76
CA THR A 123 -9.90 17.01 -2.04
C THR A 123 -11.18 16.87 -1.22
N ASP A 124 -11.58 15.65 -0.88
CA ASP A 124 -12.77 15.41 -0.04
C ASP A 124 -12.52 15.76 1.44
N ASN A 125 -11.29 15.57 1.93
CA ASN A 125 -10.91 15.99 3.28
C ASN A 125 -10.83 17.52 3.39
N GLU A 126 -10.23 18.21 2.42
CA GLU A 126 -10.20 19.68 2.40
C GLU A 126 -11.60 20.31 2.35
N LYS A 127 -12.53 19.72 1.59
CA LYS A 127 -13.93 20.19 1.55
C LYS A 127 -14.68 19.96 2.86
N LYS A 128 -14.35 18.92 3.63
CA LYS A 128 -14.92 18.70 4.97
C LYS A 128 -14.37 19.70 5.97
N ASP A 129 -13.08 20.01 5.91
CA ASP A 129 -12.44 21.01 6.79
C ASP A 129 -12.99 22.43 6.54
N ILE A 130 -13.24 22.79 5.28
CA ILE A 130 -13.86 24.08 4.92
C ILE A 130 -15.33 24.18 5.38
N LYS A 131 -16.08 23.06 5.36
CA LYS A 131 -17.46 23.02 5.85
C LYS A 131 -17.57 22.94 7.38
N GLY A 132 -16.52 22.46 8.06
CA GLY A 132 -16.46 22.35 9.52
C GLY A 132 -16.13 23.66 10.24
N ASN A 133 -15.65 24.70 9.54
CA ASN A 133 -15.22 25.97 10.13
C ASN A 133 -16.23 27.13 9.93
N LYS A 134 -17.53 26.83 9.82
CA LYS A 134 -18.59 27.84 9.93
C LYS A 134 -19.35 27.64 11.24
N ASN A 135 -18.74 28.06 12.34
CA ASN A 135 -19.50 28.37 13.56
C ASN A 135 -19.81 29.87 13.54
N PRO A 136 -21.10 30.29 13.48
CA PRO A 136 -21.45 31.69 13.59
C PRO A 136 -21.27 32.11 15.05
N GLN A 137 -20.28 32.95 15.33
CA GLN A 137 -20.27 33.71 16.57
C GLN A 137 -21.41 34.72 16.48
N GLY A 138 -22.41 34.54 17.33
CA GLY A 138 -23.43 35.54 17.62
C GLY A 138 -22.92 36.65 18.53
#